data_AF-A0A2N0M2X8-F1
#
_entry.id   AF-A0A2N0M2X8-F1
#
_cell.length_a   1.000
_cell.length_b   1.000
_cell.length_c   1.000
_cell.angle_alpha   90.00
_cell.angle_beta   90.00
_cell.angle_gamma   90.00
#
_symmetry.space_group_name_H-M   'P 1'
#
loop_
_entity.id
_entity.type
_entity.pdbx_description
1 polymer ?
#
loop_
_entity_poly.entity_id
_entity_poly.type
_entity_poly.pdbx_seq_one_letter_code
_entity_poly.pdbx_strand_id
1 'polypeptide(L)'
;MADYIPSTRDWVRDQVELYEGSGGTNGLTLRDTGLPVIIVTNTGRRTGAVRKTPLMRVMDGDNYILVASQGGAPKHPVWYHNLKAQPNVEIRDETVVRSMQVREIPESPERARLWEIAVAAFPPYQEYQNKTDRLIPVFVTEATA
;
A
#
# COMPACT_ATOMS: atom_id res chain seq x y z
N MET A 1 14.14 20.18 0.20
CA MET A 1 12.87 19.44 0.26
C MET A 1 13.10 18.07 -0.37
N ALA A 2 12.43 17.02 0.09
CA ALA A 2 12.58 15.72 -0.55
C ALA A 2 11.83 15.74 -1.89
N ASP A 3 12.52 15.44 -2.99
CA ASP A 3 11.91 15.43 -4.32
C ASP A 3 10.97 14.22 -4.46
N TYR A 4 9.81 14.41 -5.08
CA TYR A 4 8.95 13.31 -5.49
C TYR A 4 9.49 12.68 -6.76
N ILE A 5 9.75 11.36 -6.71
CA ILE A 5 10.15 10.60 -7.90
C ILE A 5 9.06 9.57 -8.20
N PRO A 6 8.28 9.76 -9.29
CA PRO A 6 7.17 8.90 -9.65
C PRO A 6 7.62 7.47 -10.00
N SER A 7 6.64 6.58 -10.08
CA SER A 7 6.85 5.20 -10.55
C SER A 7 7.32 5.20 -12.00
N THR A 8 8.23 4.27 -12.34
CA THR A 8 8.62 3.99 -13.73
C THR A 8 7.56 3.22 -14.50
N ARG A 9 6.49 2.78 -13.83
CA ARG A 9 5.32 2.15 -14.47
C ARG A 9 4.29 3.22 -14.76
N ASP A 10 3.97 3.41 -16.04
CA ASP A 10 3.08 4.49 -16.50
C ASP A 10 1.74 4.48 -15.80
N TRP A 11 1.03 3.35 -15.82
CA TRP A 11 -0.27 3.25 -15.16
C TRP A 11 -0.26 3.58 -13.65
N VAL A 12 0.85 3.32 -12.95
CA VAL A 12 0.98 3.65 -11.51
C VAL A 12 1.12 5.16 -11.35
N ARG A 13 1.96 5.78 -12.18
CA ARG A 13 2.18 7.22 -12.18
C ARG A 13 0.90 7.96 -12.55
N ASP A 14 0.25 7.55 -13.63
CA ASP A 14 -0.99 8.15 -14.12
C ASP A 14 -2.12 8.04 -13.08
N GLN A 15 -2.21 6.90 -12.37
CA GLN A 15 -3.19 6.73 -11.30
C GLN A 15 -2.93 7.67 -10.12
N VAL A 16 -1.67 7.82 -9.68
CA VAL A 16 -1.31 8.75 -8.60
C VAL A 16 -1.61 10.19 -9.01
N GLU A 17 -1.22 10.58 -10.22
CA GLU A 17 -1.44 11.94 -10.74
C GLU A 17 -2.93 12.26 -10.86
N LEU A 18 -3.75 11.32 -11.35
CA LEU A 18 -5.21 11.51 -11.41
C LEU A 18 -5.83 11.61 -10.02
N TYR A 19 -5.45 10.73 -9.10
CA TYR A 19 -5.98 10.68 -7.74
C TYR A 19 -5.66 11.97 -6.98
N GLU A 20 -4.39 12.36 -6.95
CA GLU A 20 -3.97 13.54 -6.18
C GLU A 20 -4.28 14.85 -6.89
N GLY A 21 -4.15 14.89 -8.22
CA GLY A 21 -4.46 16.07 -9.02
C GLY A 21 -5.93 16.47 -8.96
N SER A 22 -6.83 15.51 -8.71
CA SER A 22 -8.25 15.80 -8.48
C SER A 22 -8.61 16.03 -7.01
N GLY A 23 -7.63 16.02 -6.11
CA GLY A 23 -7.86 16.14 -4.67
C GLY A 23 -8.55 14.93 -4.03
N GLY A 24 -8.45 13.75 -4.64
CA GLY A 24 -9.05 12.53 -4.11
C GLY A 24 -10.49 12.30 -4.52
N THR A 25 -10.85 12.68 -5.75
CA THR A 25 -12.21 12.55 -6.30
C THR A 25 -12.29 11.67 -7.56
N ASN A 26 -11.16 11.40 -8.21
CA ASN A 26 -11.01 10.58 -9.41
C ASN A 26 -9.90 9.55 -9.20
N GLY A 27 -9.82 8.51 -10.04
CA GLY A 27 -8.75 7.50 -9.95
C GLY A 27 -8.81 6.62 -8.69
N LEU A 28 -9.97 6.60 -8.02
CA LEU A 28 -10.19 6.00 -6.69
C LEU A 28 -10.23 4.47 -6.69
N THR A 29 -10.26 3.84 -7.85
CA THR A 29 -10.40 2.39 -8.00
C THR A 29 -9.25 1.78 -8.78
N LEU A 30 -8.98 0.49 -8.54
CA LEU A 30 -8.00 -0.26 -9.31
C LEU A 30 -8.51 -0.46 -10.74
N ARG A 31 -8.08 0.40 -11.67
CA ARG A 31 -8.50 0.33 -13.08
C ARG A 31 -10.03 0.21 -13.18
N ASP A 32 -10.52 -0.70 -14.02
CA ASP A 32 -11.93 -0.94 -14.28
C ASP A 32 -12.58 -1.95 -13.30
N THR A 33 -11.88 -2.36 -12.23
CA THR A 33 -12.41 -3.36 -11.29
C THR A 33 -13.46 -2.78 -10.33
N GLY A 34 -13.55 -1.45 -10.21
CA GLY A 34 -14.40 -0.78 -9.23
C GLY A 34 -13.93 -0.92 -7.77
N LEU A 35 -12.84 -1.65 -7.51
CA LEU A 35 -12.35 -1.89 -6.16
C LEU A 35 -11.52 -0.69 -5.66
N PRO A 36 -11.78 -0.16 -4.46
CA PRO A 36 -11.17 1.07 -3.99
C PRO A 36 -9.67 0.92 -3.69
N VAL A 37 -8.93 2.01 -3.87
CA VAL A 37 -7.50 2.13 -3.57
C VAL A 37 -7.20 3.36 -2.71
N ILE A 38 -6.08 3.29 -2.01
CA ILE A 38 -5.47 4.42 -1.27
C ILE A 38 -4.12 4.75 -1.90
N ILE A 39 -3.64 5.98 -1.70
CA ILE A 39 -2.27 6.35 -2.04
C ILE A 39 -1.41 6.31 -0.78
N VAL A 40 -0.36 5.50 -0.81
CA VAL A 40 0.63 5.40 0.28
C VAL A 40 1.89 6.17 -0.12
N THR A 41 2.13 7.26 0.61
CA THR A 41 3.35 8.07 0.50
C THR A 41 4.39 7.56 1.49
N ASN A 42 5.60 7.27 1.02
CA ASN A 42 6.72 6.76 1.81
C ASN A 42 8.06 7.38 1.36
N THR A 43 9.10 7.20 2.17
CA THR A 43 10.45 7.74 1.90
C THR A 43 11.36 6.67 1.30
N GLY A 44 11.93 6.94 0.13
CA GLY A 44 12.84 6.04 -0.55
C GLY A 44 14.12 5.77 0.26
N ARG A 45 14.34 4.54 0.74
CA ARG A 45 15.44 4.22 1.68
C ARG A 45 16.84 4.57 1.16
N ARG A 46 17.03 4.55 -0.17
CA ARG A 46 18.32 4.82 -0.82
C ARG A 46 18.47 6.27 -1.27
N THR A 47 17.35 6.94 -1.55
CA THR A 47 17.34 8.24 -2.25
C THR A 47 16.85 9.38 -1.37
N GLY A 48 16.20 9.12 -0.24
CA GLY A 48 15.49 10.13 0.55
C GLY A 48 14.25 10.73 -0.13
N ALA A 49 14.08 10.50 -1.44
CA ALA A 49 12.95 10.97 -2.23
C ALA A 49 11.59 10.46 -1.74
N VAL A 50 10.55 11.28 -1.92
CA VAL A 50 9.15 10.90 -1.72
C VAL A 50 8.75 9.90 -2.80
N ARG A 51 8.07 8.82 -2.39
CA ARG A 51 7.54 7.76 -3.25
C ARG A 51 6.07 7.57 -2.94
N LYS A 52 5.26 7.40 -3.98
CA LYS A 52 3.81 7.20 -3.87
C LYS A 52 3.44 5.88 -4.52
N THR A 53 2.58 5.10 -3.88
CA THR A 53 2.14 3.81 -4.41
C THR A 53 0.65 3.62 -4.14
N PRO A 54 -0.16 3.40 -5.18
CA PRO A 54 -1.54 2.99 -5.01
C PRO A 54 -1.59 1.55 -4.48
N LEU A 55 -2.33 1.32 -3.40
CA LEU A 55 -2.57 0.00 -2.81
C LEU A 55 -4.07 -0.21 -2.62
N MET A 56 -4.52 -1.47 -2.59
CA MET A 56 -5.93 -1.78 -2.30
C MET A 56 -6.33 -1.17 -0.96
N ARG A 57 -7.51 -0.56 -0.92
CA ARG A 57 -8.09 -0.02 0.32
C ARG A 57 -8.61 -1.17 1.17
N VAL A 58 -7.84 -1.55 2.17
CA VAL A 58 -8.20 -2.59 3.15
C VAL A 58 -8.13 -1.97 4.53
N MET A 59 -9.22 -2.02 5.29
CA MET A 59 -9.30 -1.40 6.62
C MET A 59 -9.59 -2.43 7.72
N ASP A 60 -9.06 -2.17 8.91
CA ASP A 60 -9.33 -2.87 10.16
C ASP A 60 -9.57 -1.81 11.25
N GLY A 61 -10.85 -1.46 11.47
CA GLY A 61 -11.21 -0.27 12.24
C GLY A 61 -10.70 1.00 11.54
N ASP A 62 -9.93 1.82 12.25
CA ASP A 62 -9.35 3.07 11.74
C ASP A 62 -7.99 2.87 11.03
N ASN A 63 -7.48 1.64 11.04
CA ASN A 63 -6.19 1.26 10.50
C ASN A 63 -6.31 0.70 9.08
N TYR A 64 -5.26 0.83 8.27
CA TYR A 64 -5.13 0.23 6.95
C TYR A 64 -4.20 -0.98 6.95
N ILE A 65 -4.54 -1.98 6.14
CA ILE A 65 -3.72 -3.16 5.90
C ILE A 65 -2.99 -3.00 4.56
N LEU A 66 -1.67 -2.92 4.58
CA LEU A 66 -0.84 -2.78 3.37
C LEU A 66 -0.22 -4.13 3.02
N VAL A 67 -0.55 -4.65 1.83
CA VAL A 67 -0.11 -5.99 1.39
C VAL A 67 0.97 -5.90 0.32
N ALA A 68 2.17 -6.40 0.63
CA ALA A 68 3.34 -6.37 -0.26
C ALA A 68 3.36 -7.52 -1.28
N SER A 69 2.27 -7.67 -2.04
CA SER A 69 2.06 -8.80 -2.95
C SER A 69 2.80 -8.67 -4.28
N GLN A 70 2.81 -7.48 -4.88
CA GLN A 70 3.32 -7.24 -6.25
C GLN A 70 2.79 -8.30 -7.24
N GLY A 71 1.52 -8.69 -7.14
CA GLY A 71 0.90 -9.69 -8.02
C GLY A 71 1.46 -11.12 -7.86
N GLY A 72 2.06 -11.45 -6.72
CA GLY A 72 2.68 -12.75 -6.48
C GLY A 72 4.11 -12.85 -7.01
N ALA A 73 4.73 -11.74 -7.41
CA ALA A 73 6.12 -11.74 -7.86
C ALA A 73 7.05 -12.32 -6.77
N PRO A 74 8.12 -13.06 -7.16
CA PRO A 74 9.04 -13.70 -6.20
C PRO A 74 9.86 -12.70 -5.38
N LYS A 75 9.87 -11.42 -5.79
CA LYS A 75 10.56 -10.34 -5.08
C LYS A 75 9.55 -9.43 -4.40
N HIS A 76 9.96 -8.83 -3.29
CA HIS A 76 9.19 -7.77 -2.64
C HIS A 76 9.19 -6.49 -3.48
N PRO A 77 8.11 -5.70 -3.44
CA PRO A 77 8.07 -4.39 -4.08
C PRO A 77 9.05 -3.44 -3.40
N VAL A 78 9.58 -2.46 -4.13
CA VAL A 78 10.59 -1.53 -3.60
C VAL A 78 10.10 -0.81 -2.33
N TRP A 79 8.81 -0.45 -2.27
CA TRP A 79 8.22 0.22 -1.11
C TRP A 79 8.26 -0.64 0.15
N TYR A 80 8.24 -1.98 0.05
CA TYR A 80 8.40 -2.88 1.21
C TYR A 80 9.65 -2.52 2.01
N HIS A 81 10.77 -2.36 1.30
CA HIS A 81 12.03 -2.03 1.93
C HIS A 81 12.13 -0.57 2.38
N ASN A 82 11.34 0.33 1.80
CA ASN A 82 11.24 1.70 2.26
C ASN A 82 10.56 1.75 3.63
N LEU A 83 9.42 1.06 3.76
CA LEU A 83 8.65 0.97 5.00
C LEU A 83 9.46 0.36 6.15
N LYS A 84 10.27 -0.66 5.87
CA LYS A 84 11.15 -1.25 6.88
C LYS A 84 12.26 -0.31 7.36
N ALA A 85 12.69 0.63 6.52
CA ALA A 85 13.74 1.58 6.87
C ALA A 85 13.19 2.86 7.50
N GLN A 86 11.99 3.28 7.09
CA GLN A 86 11.30 4.47 7.58
C GLN A 86 9.79 4.16 7.68
N PRO A 87 9.27 3.90 8.90
CA PRO A 87 7.90 3.46 9.08
C PRO A 87 6.87 4.60 9.01
N ASN A 88 7.30 5.86 9.02
CA ASN A 88 6.37 6.98 8.86
C ASN A 88 5.86 7.05 7.41
N VAL A 89 4.54 7.03 7.26
CA VAL A 89 3.85 7.12 5.98
C VAL A 89 2.74 8.17 6.05
N GLU A 90 2.32 8.63 4.88
CA GLU A 90 1.07 9.34 4.73
C GLU A 90 0.11 8.48 3.88
N ILE A 91 -1.10 8.30 4.38
CA ILE A 91 -2.18 7.61 3.68
C ILE A 91 -3.18 8.64 3.19
N ARG A 92 -3.38 8.68 1.88
CA ARG A 92 -4.51 9.38 1.27
C ARG A 92 -5.61 8.38 0.92
N ASP A 93 -6.78 8.60 1.51
CA ASP A 93 -8.01 7.87 1.27
C ASP A 93 -9.07 8.89 0.87
N GLU A 94 -9.29 8.98 -0.44
CA GLU A 94 -10.08 10.03 -1.10
C GLU A 94 -9.56 11.42 -0.71
N THR A 95 -10.43 12.26 -0.16
CA THR A 95 -10.13 13.64 0.27
C THR A 95 -9.39 13.68 1.61
N VAL A 96 -9.31 12.57 2.33
CA VAL A 96 -8.72 12.48 3.67
C VAL A 96 -7.25 12.07 3.56
N VAL A 97 -6.39 12.78 4.28
CA VAL A 97 -4.95 12.52 4.35
C VAL A 97 -4.53 12.37 5.80
N ARG A 98 -3.86 11.26 6.15
CA ARG A 98 -3.43 10.95 7.51
C ARG A 98 -1.96 10.57 7.57
N SER A 99 -1.22 11.17 8.49
CA SER A 99 0.10 10.69 8.89
C SER A 99 -0.07 9.48 9.81
N MET A 100 0.64 8.40 9.52
CA MET A 100 0.54 7.13 10.23
C MET A 100 1.91 6.46 10.31
N GLN A 101 2.06 5.48 11.21
CA GLN A 101 3.22 4.60 11.25
C GLN A 101 2.84 3.19 10.80
N VAL A 102 3.75 2.51 10.11
CA VAL A 102 3.53 1.11 9.71
C VAL A 102 4.31 0.13 10.57
N ARG A 103 3.68 -1.00 10.87
CA ARG A 103 4.29 -2.15 11.54
C ARG A 103 4.10 -3.40 10.68
N GLU A 104 5.21 -4.08 10.38
CA GLU A 104 5.17 -5.39 9.70
C GLU A 104 4.64 -6.43 10.69
N ILE A 105 3.66 -7.24 10.25
CA ILE A 105 3.08 -8.29 11.07
C ILE A 105 3.81 -9.60 10.75
N PRO A 106 4.54 -10.20 11.71
CA PRO A 106 5.18 -11.49 11.51
C PRO A 106 4.13 -12.60 11.36
N GLU A 107 4.56 -13.81 11.01
CA GLU A 107 3.67 -14.97 10.99
C GLU A 107 3.08 -15.24 12.38
N SER A 108 1.77 -14.99 12.52
CA SER A 108 1.06 -15.01 13.80
C SER A 108 -0.45 -15.12 13.58
N PRO A 109 -1.24 -15.42 14.63
CA PRO A 109 -2.70 -15.35 14.56
C PRO A 109 -3.25 -13.96 14.16
N GLU A 110 -2.57 -12.87 14.57
CA GLU A 110 -2.90 -11.51 14.14
C GLU A 110 -2.79 -11.39 12.63
N ARG A 111 -1.69 -11.90 12.04
CA ARG A 111 -1.50 -11.91 10.58
C ARG A 111 -2.61 -12.69 9.87
N ALA A 112 -3.00 -13.85 10.39
CA ALA A 112 -4.04 -14.68 9.79
C ALA A 112 -5.37 -13.92 9.69
N ARG A 113 -5.80 -13.29 10.80
CA ARG A 113 -7.00 -12.44 10.82
C ARG A 113 -6.92 -11.27 9.83
N LEU A 114 -5.79 -10.56 9.80
CA LEU A 114 -5.58 -9.43 8.88
C LEU A 114 -5.54 -9.88 7.41
N TRP A 115 -4.99 -11.07 7.15
CA TRP A 115 -4.97 -11.67 5.82
C TRP A 115 -6.38 -12.02 5.32
N GLU A 116 -7.24 -12.55 6.18
CA GLU A 116 -8.65 -12.81 5.85
C GLU A 116 -9.38 -11.53 5.44
N ILE A 117 -9.19 -10.42 6.19
CA ILE A 117 -9.76 -9.11 5.85
C ILE A 117 -9.22 -8.64 4.48
N ALA A 118 -7.92 -8.80 4.23
CA ALA A 118 -7.31 -8.42 2.96
C ALA A 118 -7.87 -9.23 1.79
N VAL A 119 -8.02 -10.55 1.93
CA VAL A 119 -8.61 -11.42 0.90
C VAL A 119 -10.08 -11.11 0.68
N ALA A 120 -10.84 -10.77 1.73
CA ALA A 120 -12.23 -10.35 1.57
C ALA A 120 -12.36 -9.05 0.76
N ALA A 121 -11.45 -8.10 0.98
CA ALA A 121 -11.42 -6.84 0.22
C ALA A 121 -10.88 -7.00 -1.21
N PHE A 122 -9.94 -7.92 -1.41
CA PHE A 122 -9.35 -8.21 -2.72
C PHE A 122 -9.02 -9.71 -2.85
N PRO A 123 -9.99 -10.53 -3.33
CA PRO A 123 -9.85 -11.99 -3.43
C PRO A 123 -8.59 -12.49 -4.16
N PRO A 124 -8.06 -11.80 -5.19
CA PRO A 124 -6.84 -12.25 -5.87
C PRO A 124 -5.60 -12.33 -4.98
N TYR A 125 -5.58 -11.73 -3.78
CA TYR A 125 -4.46 -11.92 -2.85
C TYR A 125 -4.20 -13.39 -2.50
N GLN A 126 -5.24 -14.21 -2.37
CA GLN A 126 -5.06 -15.63 -2.07
C GLN A 126 -4.35 -16.36 -3.21
N GLU A 127 -4.73 -16.06 -4.46
CA GLU A 127 -4.03 -16.59 -5.62
C GLU A 127 -2.57 -16.14 -5.67
N TYR A 128 -2.29 -14.88 -5.29
CA TYR A 128 -0.93 -14.36 -5.29
C TYR A 128 -0.05 -15.06 -4.27
N GLN A 129 -0.60 -15.38 -3.09
CA GLN A 129 0.12 -16.17 -2.08
C GLN A 129 0.38 -17.60 -2.56
N ASN A 130 -0.55 -18.21 -3.29
CA ASN A 130 -0.36 -19.56 -3.85
C ASN A 130 0.67 -19.60 -4.99
N LYS A 131 0.94 -18.47 -5.64
CA LYS A 131 1.90 -18.34 -6.76
C LYS A 131 3.34 -18.10 -6.32
N THR A 132 3.61 -18.02 -5.02
CA THR A 132 4.92 -17.62 -4.50
C THR A 132 5.28 -18.37 -3.22
N ASP A 133 6.55 -18.74 -3.07
CA ASP A 133 7.02 -19.48 -1.89
C ASP A 133 7.28 -18.56 -0.68
N ARG A 134 7.33 -17.24 -0.90
CA ARG A 134 7.50 -16.28 0.18
C ARG A 134 6.17 -16.04 0.89
N LEU A 135 6.21 -15.90 2.21
CA LEU A 135 5.09 -15.32 2.93
C LEU A 135 4.91 -13.87 2.45
N ILE A 136 3.76 -13.53 1.88
CA ILE A 136 3.50 -12.16 1.44
C ILE A 136 3.44 -11.27 2.69
N PRO A 137 4.30 -10.23 2.77
CA PRO A 137 4.31 -9.34 3.93
C PRO A 137 3.03 -8.53 4.04
N VAL A 138 2.58 -8.39 5.29
CA VAL A 138 1.43 -7.59 5.69
C VAL A 138 1.93 -6.53 6.66
N PHE A 139 1.55 -5.27 6.43
CA PHE A 139 1.75 -4.19 7.38
C PHE A 139 0.39 -3.67 7.84
N VAL A 140 0.31 -3.24 9.09
CA VAL A 140 -0.79 -2.42 9.59
C VAL A 140 -0.31 -1.00 9.77
N THR A 141 -1.15 -0.01 9.45
CA THR A 141 -0.90 1.38 9.81
C THR A 141 -1.52 1.67 11.16
N GLU A 142 -0.83 2.40 12.02
CA GLU A 142 -1.32 2.87 13.32
C GLU A 142 -1.24 4.40 13.33
N ALA A 143 -2.21 5.06 13.98
CA ALA A 143 -2.18 6.51 14.13
C ALA A 143 -0.94 6.95 14.89
N THR A 144 -0.26 8.00 14.41
CA THR A 144 0.78 8.67 15.20
C THR A 144 0.10 9.46 16.30
N ALA A 145 0.39 9.12 17.57
CA ALA A 145 -0.01 9.89 18.74
C ALA A 145 0.58 11.31 18.75
#